data_AF-A0A9D1BR93-F1
#
_entry.id   AF-A0A9D1BR93-F1
#
_cell.length_a   1.000
_cell.length_b   1.000
_cell.length_c   1.000
_cell.angle_alpha   90.00
_cell.angle_beta   90.00
_cell.angle_gamma   90.00
#
_symmetry.space_group_name_H-M   'P 1'
#
loop_
_entity.id
_entity.type
_entity.pdbx_description
1 polymer ?
#
loop_
_entity_poly.entity_id
_entity_poly.type
_entity_poly.pdbx_seq_one_letter_code
_entity_poly.pdbx_strand_id
1 'polypeptide(L)'
;DMVQSPFVDHSGSETVQLLEELPEGELIRLKLVGPDFDNPDQNTQTNIEIKLGPKEGTGEDRLLAAGIDAMEEDGRILFNGFAWNFPDKDLKARLDREFDTFAENPVVIEEVITRAQRMPKELFYIPGLLLLGLVVWLQRGRARKLKPAAA
;
A
#
# COMPACT_ATOMS: atom_id res chain seq x y z
N ASP A 1 6.10 -6.45 17.01
CA ASP A 1 6.33 -5.04 16.69
C ASP A 1 7.43 -4.95 15.63
N MET A 2 7.16 -4.39 14.46
CA MET A 2 8.15 -4.26 13.38
C MET A 2 8.75 -2.86 13.42
N VAL A 3 10.07 -2.74 13.20
CA VAL A 3 10.79 -1.45 13.21
C VAL A 3 10.24 -0.45 12.16
N GLN A 4 9.63 -0.95 11.09
CA GLN A 4 8.90 -0.15 10.10
C GLN A 4 7.61 -0.87 9.71
N SER A 5 6.49 -0.13 9.65
CA SER A 5 5.22 -0.63 9.11
C SER A 5 5.40 -1.05 7.64
N PRO A 6 4.79 -2.15 7.19
CA PRO A 6 4.81 -2.53 5.78
C PRO A 6 3.96 -1.62 4.89
N PHE A 7 3.00 -0.89 5.46
CA PHE A 7 2.04 -0.05 4.74
C PHE A 7 1.99 1.35 5.32
N VAL A 8 1.61 2.31 4.48
CA VAL A 8 1.29 3.70 4.85
C VAL A 8 -0.13 3.97 4.40
N ASP A 9 -0.94 4.47 5.32
CA ASP A 9 -2.34 4.81 5.08
C ASP A 9 -2.41 6.31 4.79
N HIS A 10 -3.06 6.68 3.69
CA HIS A 10 -3.25 8.07 3.26
C HIS A 10 -4.74 8.39 3.24
N SER A 11 -5.10 9.54 3.79
CA SER A 11 -6.51 9.94 3.91
C SER A 11 -7.09 10.34 2.55
N GLY A 12 -8.41 10.18 2.37
CA GLY A 12 -9.10 10.45 1.10
C GLY A 12 -8.81 11.81 0.44
N SER A 13 -8.60 12.88 1.22
CA SER A 13 -8.28 14.21 0.68
C SER A 13 -6.84 14.34 0.16
N GLU A 14 -5.90 13.54 0.68
CA GLU A 14 -4.50 13.48 0.21
C GLU A 14 -4.33 12.51 -0.97
N THR A 15 -5.36 11.69 -1.22
CA THR A 15 -5.30 10.53 -2.09
C THR A 15 -5.17 10.90 -3.57
N VAL A 16 -5.93 11.86 -4.10
CA VAL A 16 -5.89 12.16 -5.56
C VAL A 16 -4.50 12.63 -6.00
N GLN A 17 -3.91 13.55 -5.24
CA GLN A 17 -2.55 14.06 -5.50
C GLN A 17 -1.50 12.96 -5.31
N LEU A 18 -1.62 12.15 -4.26
CA LEU A 18 -0.75 11.00 -4.07
C LEU A 18 -0.83 10.03 -5.26
N LEU A 19 -2.03 9.73 -5.74
CA LEU A 19 -2.26 8.85 -6.87
C LEU A 19 -1.61 9.38 -8.15
N GLU A 20 -1.38 10.68 -8.30
CA GLU A 20 -0.61 11.22 -9.44
C GLU A 20 0.90 10.93 -9.32
N GLU A 21 1.42 10.89 -8.10
CA GLU A 21 2.85 10.70 -7.85
C GLU A 21 3.29 9.23 -7.93
N LEU A 22 2.41 8.30 -7.55
CA LEU A 22 2.75 6.87 -7.49
C LEU A 22 3.17 6.30 -8.87
N PRO A 23 4.14 5.38 -8.94
CA PRO A 23 4.49 4.69 -10.18
C PRO A 23 3.30 4.00 -10.85
N GLU A 24 3.39 3.85 -12.17
CA GLU A 24 2.45 3.03 -12.95
C GLU A 24 2.46 1.58 -12.46
N GLY A 25 1.28 0.96 -12.42
CA GLY A 25 1.14 -0.45 -12.05
C GLY A 25 1.42 -0.73 -10.58
N GLU A 26 1.62 0.30 -9.75
CA GLU A 26 1.77 0.13 -8.31
C GLU A 26 0.53 -0.54 -7.73
N LEU A 27 0.77 -1.51 -6.86
CA LEU A 27 -0.28 -2.24 -6.17
C LEU A 27 -0.69 -1.42 -4.95
N ILE A 28 -1.89 -0.85 -5.00
CA ILE A 28 -2.48 -0.04 -3.94
C ILE A 28 -3.71 -0.74 -3.39
N ARG A 29 -4.03 -0.46 -2.13
CA ARG A 29 -5.27 -0.90 -1.50
C ARG A 29 -6.18 0.28 -1.24
N LEU A 30 -7.43 0.16 -1.63
CA LEU A 30 -8.47 1.15 -1.39
C LEU A 30 -9.37 0.64 -0.26
N LYS A 31 -9.61 1.47 0.75
CA LYS A 31 -10.60 1.23 1.79
C LYS A 31 -11.89 1.91 1.39
N LEU A 32 -12.88 1.11 1.03
CA LEU A 32 -14.22 1.57 0.68
C LEU A 32 -15.09 1.57 1.92
N VAL A 33 -15.85 2.65 2.13
CA VAL A 33 -16.81 2.81 3.22
C VAL A 33 -18.13 3.31 2.63
N GLY A 34 -19.23 2.69 3.02
CA GLY A 34 -20.55 3.04 2.48
C GLY A 34 -21.66 2.23 3.15
N PRO A 35 -22.92 2.48 2.78
CA PRO A 35 -24.07 1.81 3.37
C PRO A 35 -24.07 0.31 3.06
N ASP A 36 -24.37 -0.50 4.07
CA ASP A 36 -24.46 -1.95 3.98
C ASP A 36 -25.70 -2.35 3.17
N PHE A 37 -25.53 -3.31 2.26
CA PHE A 37 -26.62 -3.77 1.39
C PHE A 37 -27.80 -4.39 2.16
N ASP A 38 -27.53 -5.12 3.24
CA ASP A 38 -28.57 -5.76 4.05
C ASP A 38 -29.18 -4.79 5.08
N ASN A 39 -28.43 -3.75 5.47
CA ASN A 39 -28.88 -2.73 6.42
C ASN A 39 -28.41 -1.31 6.02
N PRO A 40 -29.18 -0.60 5.17
CA PRO A 40 -28.78 0.70 4.61
C PRO A 40 -28.57 1.82 5.64
N ASP A 41 -29.09 1.66 6.86
CA ASP A 41 -28.89 2.60 7.97
C ASP A 41 -27.51 2.45 8.65
N GLN A 42 -26.73 1.44 8.27
CA GLN A 42 -25.39 1.17 8.80
C GLN A 42 -24.35 1.21 7.69
N ASN A 43 -23.15 1.70 8.02
CA ASN A 43 -22.03 1.62 7.11
C ASN A 43 -21.28 0.30 7.30
N THR A 44 -20.88 -0.29 6.18
CA THR A 44 -19.86 -1.35 6.11
C THR A 44 -18.58 -0.82 5.49
N GLN A 45 -17.51 -1.58 5.60
CA GLN A 45 -16.21 -1.22 5.04
C GLN A 45 -15.48 -2.44 4.48
N THR A 46 -14.79 -2.24 3.37
CA THR A 46 -14.04 -3.32 2.73
C THR A 46 -12.79 -2.80 2.04
N ASN A 47 -11.77 -3.65 2.00
CA ASN A 47 -10.51 -3.34 1.35
C ASN A 47 -10.41 -4.08 0.03
N ILE A 48 -10.10 -3.34 -1.03
CA ILE A 48 -9.80 -3.90 -2.35
C ILE A 48 -8.39 -3.55 -2.77
N GLU A 49 -7.78 -4.40 -3.57
CA GLU A 49 -6.43 -4.19 -4.09
C GLU A 49 -6.49 -4.04 -5.59
N ILE A 50 -5.88 -2.98 -6.12
CA ILE A 50 -5.84 -2.68 -7.55
C ILE A 50 -4.42 -2.33 -7.99
N LYS A 51 -4.15 -2.51 -9.28
CA LYS A 51 -2.95 -1.96 -9.91
C LYS A 51 -3.31 -0.61 -10.50
N LEU A 52 -2.62 0.43 -10.05
CA LEU A 52 -2.85 1.78 -10.53
C LEU A 52 -2.55 1.88 -12.03
N GLY A 53 -3.38 2.66 -12.74
CA GLY A 53 -3.23 2.88 -14.17
C GLY A 53 -1.92 3.59 -14.57
N PRO A 54 -1.74 3.82 -15.89
CA PRO A 54 -0.63 4.59 -16.44
C PRO A 54 -0.41 5.90 -15.68
N LYS A 55 0.84 6.37 -15.60
CA LYS A 55 1.16 7.65 -14.95
C LYS A 55 0.85 8.82 -15.90
N GLU A 56 -0.42 8.97 -16.24
CA GLU A 56 -0.96 9.96 -17.17
C GLU A 56 -2.28 10.49 -16.61
N GLY A 57 -2.57 11.78 -16.81
CA GLY A 57 -3.81 12.41 -16.33
C GLY A 57 -3.83 12.69 -14.82
N THR A 58 -5.03 12.90 -14.29
CA THR A 58 -5.28 13.12 -12.85
C THR A 58 -5.29 11.80 -12.09
N GLY A 59 -5.27 11.84 -10.75
CA GLY A 59 -5.43 10.63 -9.92
C GLY A 59 -6.70 9.83 -10.26
N GLU A 60 -7.78 10.51 -10.64
CA GLU A 60 -9.06 9.91 -11.04
C GLU A 60 -8.95 9.21 -12.39
N ASP A 61 -8.28 9.80 -13.39
CA ASP A 61 -8.01 9.16 -14.69
C ASP A 61 -7.26 7.84 -14.50
N ARG A 62 -6.32 7.82 -13.54
CA ARG A 62 -5.54 6.63 -13.20
C ARG A 62 -6.35 5.55 -12.51
N LEU A 63 -7.31 5.93 -11.65
CA LEU A 63 -8.28 5.00 -11.05
C LEU A 63 -9.21 4.43 -12.13
N LEU A 64 -9.70 5.28 -13.04
CA LEU A 64 -10.56 4.87 -14.14
C LEU A 64 -9.85 3.88 -15.07
N ALA A 65 -8.58 4.15 -15.39
CA ALA A 65 -7.75 3.22 -16.16
C ALA A 65 -7.52 1.89 -15.43
N ALA A 66 -7.46 1.90 -14.09
CA ALA A 66 -7.41 0.70 -13.26
C ALA A 66 -8.79 -0.02 -13.12
N GLY A 67 -9.85 0.56 -13.68
CA GLY A 67 -11.20 0.00 -13.68
C GLY A 67 -12.08 0.45 -12.52
N ILE A 68 -11.68 1.49 -11.78
CA ILE A 68 -12.43 2.10 -10.69
C ILE A 68 -12.98 3.45 -11.15
N ASP A 69 -14.30 3.59 -11.25
CA ASP A 69 -14.94 4.87 -11.54
C ASP A 69 -15.11 5.63 -10.22
N ALA A 70 -14.38 6.72 -10.09
CA ALA A 70 -14.35 7.54 -8.90
C ALA A 70 -14.24 9.03 -9.26
N MET A 71 -14.80 9.87 -8.40
CA MET A 71 -14.82 11.32 -8.60
C MET A 71 -14.57 12.04 -7.28
N GLU A 72 -13.77 13.09 -7.30
CA GLU A 72 -13.61 13.96 -6.14
C GLU A 72 -14.82 14.91 -5.99
N GLU A 73 -15.44 14.92 -4.81
CA GLU A 73 -16.49 15.85 -4.43
C GLU A 73 -16.35 16.22 -2.95
N ASP A 74 -16.34 17.53 -2.66
CA ASP A 74 -16.20 18.08 -1.29
C ASP A 74 -14.99 17.52 -0.50
N GLY A 75 -13.86 17.27 -1.18
CA GLY A 75 -12.64 16.75 -0.57
C GLY A 75 -12.70 15.26 -0.19
N ARG A 76 -13.70 14.53 -0.72
CA ARG A 76 -13.83 13.08 -0.62
C ARG A 76 -13.79 12.48 -2.02
N ILE A 77 -13.33 11.24 -2.12
CA ILE A 77 -13.40 10.49 -3.36
C ILE A 77 -14.61 9.56 -3.31
N LEU A 78 -15.60 9.86 -4.12
CA LEU A 78 -16.80 9.05 -4.29
C LEU A 78 -16.49 7.87 -5.20
N PHE A 79 -16.92 6.68 -4.79
CA PHE A 79 -16.87 5.48 -5.62
C PHE A 79 -18.20 5.35 -6.38
N ASN A 80 -18.17 5.59 -7.69
CA ASN A 80 -19.34 5.47 -8.56
C ASN A 80 -19.54 4.05 -9.09
N GLY A 81 -18.50 3.21 -8.99
CA GLY A 81 -18.57 1.80 -9.35
C GLY A 81 -17.32 1.31 -10.08
N PHE A 82 -17.52 0.22 -10.82
CA PHE A 82 -16.49 -0.36 -11.66
C PHE A 82 -16.66 0.07 -13.11
N ALA A 83 -15.57 0.48 -13.73
CA ALA A 83 -15.56 0.74 -15.16
C ALA A 83 -15.66 -0.56 -15.97
N TRP A 84 -16.05 -0.42 -17.24
CA TRP A 84 -16.31 -1.56 -18.13
C TRP A 84 -15.10 -2.49 -18.33
N ASN A 85 -13.89 -1.98 -18.14
CA ASN A 85 -12.62 -2.67 -18.30
C ASN A 85 -12.13 -3.37 -17.02
N PHE A 86 -12.90 -3.32 -15.93
CA PHE A 86 -12.48 -3.95 -14.67
C PHE A 86 -12.35 -5.47 -14.82
N PRO A 87 -11.16 -6.06 -14.55
CA PRO A 87 -10.88 -7.45 -14.90
C PRO A 87 -11.51 -8.47 -13.94
N ASP A 88 -11.74 -8.10 -12.68
CA ASP A 88 -12.14 -9.01 -11.62
C ASP A 88 -13.66 -9.02 -11.41
N LYS A 89 -14.35 -9.92 -12.11
CA LYS A 89 -15.81 -10.05 -12.04
C LYS A 89 -16.29 -10.56 -10.67
N ASP A 90 -15.49 -11.37 -9.98
CA ASP A 90 -15.87 -11.95 -8.69
C ASP A 90 -15.80 -10.90 -7.59
N LEU A 91 -14.75 -10.07 -7.61
CA LEU A 91 -14.63 -8.91 -6.73
C LEU A 91 -15.74 -7.91 -6.97
N LYS A 92 -16.04 -7.59 -8.25
CA LYS A 92 -17.18 -6.74 -8.59
C LYS A 92 -18.47 -7.29 -8.00
N ALA A 93 -18.79 -8.56 -8.27
CA ALA A 93 -20.01 -9.18 -7.77
C ALA A 93 -20.06 -9.24 -6.24
N ARG A 94 -18.91 -9.38 -5.56
CA ARG A 94 -18.85 -9.32 -4.09
C ARG A 94 -19.22 -7.94 -3.58
N LEU A 95 -18.64 -6.89 -4.16
CA LEU A 95 -18.91 -5.50 -3.78
C LEU A 95 -20.35 -5.07 -4.06
N ASP A 96 -20.92 -5.49 -5.19
CA ASP A 96 -22.33 -5.26 -5.52
C ASP A 96 -23.29 -5.89 -4.49
N ARG A 97 -22.84 -6.90 -3.72
CA ARG A 97 -23.61 -7.51 -2.62
C ARG A 97 -23.31 -6.91 -1.25
N GLU A 98 -22.25 -6.13 -1.14
CA GLU A 98 -21.75 -5.59 0.12
C GLU A 98 -22.27 -4.17 0.35
N PHE A 99 -22.34 -3.36 -0.71
CA PHE A 99 -22.79 -1.97 -0.63
C PHE A 99 -24.16 -1.75 -1.27
N ASP A 100 -25.02 -0.99 -0.61
CA ASP A 100 -26.21 -0.41 -1.23
C ASP A 100 -25.84 0.85 -2.03
N THR A 101 -25.47 0.68 -3.29
CA THR A 101 -25.16 1.80 -4.20
C THR A 101 -26.38 2.67 -4.56
N PHE A 102 -27.60 2.29 -4.17
CA PHE A 102 -28.82 3.06 -4.42
C PHE A 102 -29.31 3.83 -3.18
N ALA A 103 -28.66 3.64 -2.03
CA ALA A 103 -28.97 4.38 -0.81
C ALA A 103 -28.61 5.87 -0.95
N GLU A 104 -29.17 6.72 -0.08
CA GLU A 104 -28.92 8.16 -0.09
C GLU A 104 -27.45 8.51 0.21
N ASN A 105 -26.74 7.64 0.94
CA ASN A 105 -25.34 7.84 1.28
C ASN A 105 -24.42 7.19 0.25
N PRO A 106 -23.47 7.91 -0.35
CA PRO A 106 -22.56 7.34 -1.32
C PRO A 106 -21.49 6.46 -0.68
N VAL A 107 -20.96 5.52 -1.47
CA VAL A 107 -19.73 4.80 -1.12
C VAL A 107 -18.54 5.73 -1.37
N VAL A 108 -17.61 5.81 -0.43
CA VAL A 108 -16.41 6.64 -0.50
C VAL A 108 -15.15 5.81 -0.37
N ILE A 109 -14.09 6.24 -1.03
CA ILE A 109 -12.72 5.77 -0.79
C ILE A 109 -12.19 6.58 0.39
N GLU A 110 -12.20 5.99 1.59
CA GLU A 110 -11.79 6.66 2.82
C GLU A 110 -10.27 6.75 2.94
N GLU A 111 -9.57 5.68 2.56
CA GLU A 111 -8.12 5.57 2.65
C GLU A 111 -7.53 4.90 1.41
N VAL A 112 -6.34 5.36 1.03
CA VAL A 112 -5.46 4.66 0.09
C VAL A 112 -4.22 4.21 0.81
N ILE A 113 -3.98 2.91 0.73
CA ILE A 113 -2.95 2.22 1.48
C ILE A 113 -1.88 1.80 0.47
N THR A 114 -0.68 2.38 0.60
CA THR A 114 0.46 2.08 -0.26
C THR A 114 1.52 1.27 0.48
N ARG A 115 2.46 0.67 -0.26
CA ARG A 115 3.60 0.01 0.38
C ARG A 115 4.55 1.07 0.92
N ALA A 116 4.96 0.91 2.18
CA ALA A 116 5.94 1.79 2.76
C ALA A 116 7.29 1.68 2.03
N GLN A 117 7.92 2.82 1.73
CA GLN A 117 9.34 2.83 1.34
C GLN A 117 10.18 2.43 2.54
N ARG A 118 10.77 1.23 2.49
CA ARG A 118 11.59 0.68 3.57
C ARG A 118 13.06 0.85 3.25
N MET A 119 13.85 1.11 4.30
CA MET A 119 15.31 1.09 4.14
C MET A 119 15.74 -0.27 3.59
N PRO A 120 16.77 -0.33 2.73
CA PRO A 120 17.28 -1.60 2.24
C PRO A 120 17.59 -2.52 3.42
N LYS A 121 17.06 -3.74 3.36
CA LYS A 121 17.26 -4.76 4.41
C LYS A 121 18.72 -5.01 4.76
N GLU A 122 19.63 -4.68 3.83
CA GLU A 122 21.08 -4.81 3.98
C GLU A 122 21.65 -3.93 5.10
N LEU A 123 21.06 -2.76 5.36
CA LEU A 123 21.50 -1.87 6.44
C LEU A 123 21.36 -2.53 7.82
N PHE A 124 20.42 -3.46 7.97
CA PHE A 124 20.25 -4.22 9.20
C PHE A 124 21.45 -5.12 9.53
N TYR A 125 22.22 -5.56 8.53
CA TYR A 125 23.39 -6.42 8.74
C TYR A 125 24.67 -5.64 9.05
N ILE A 126 24.70 -4.33 8.81
CA ILE A 126 25.91 -3.49 9.03
C ILE A 126 26.42 -3.60 10.48
N PRO A 127 25.57 -3.49 11.54
CA PRO A 127 26.04 -3.66 12.92
C PRO A 127 26.65 -5.04 13.19
N GLY A 128 26.07 -6.11 12.62
CA GLY A 128 26.58 -7.47 12.77
C GLY A 128 27.92 -7.69 12.07
N LEU A 129 28.07 -7.17 10.85
CA LEU A 129 29.33 -7.21 10.10
C LEU A 129 30.43 -6.37 10.76
N LEU A 130 30.08 -5.23 11.36
CA LEU A 130 31.02 -4.41 12.14
C LEU A 130 31.52 -5.15 13.38
N LEU A 131 30.61 -5.80 14.13
CA LEU A 131 31.00 -6.63 15.28
C LEU A 131 31.87 -7.81 14.86
N LEU A 132 31.51 -8.51 13.78
CA LEU A 132 32.32 -9.61 13.25
C LEU A 132 33.72 -9.11 12.82
N GLY A 133 33.78 -7.97 12.12
CA GLY A 133 35.03 -7.33 11.73
C GLY A 133 35.90 -6.98 12.94
N LEU A 134 35.30 -6.43 14.00
CA LEU A 134 35.97 -6.13 15.27
C LEU A 134 36.52 -7.40 15.94
N VAL A 135 35.71 -8.46 16.02
CA VAL A 135 36.11 -9.74 16.60
C VAL A 135 37.26 -10.36 15.80
N VAL A 136 37.18 -10.37 14.47
CA VAL A 136 38.26 -10.87 13.59
C VAL A 136 39.54 -10.05 13.78
N TRP A 137 39.44 -8.73 13.90
CA TRP A 137 40.58 -7.86 14.14
C TRP A 137 41.26 -8.17 15.50
N LEU A 138 40.48 -8.31 16.56
CA LEU A 138 40.98 -8.69 17.90
C LEU A 138 41.60 -10.11 17.90
N GLN A 139 40.97 -11.08 17.22
CA GLN A 139 41.46 -12.46 17.13
C GLN A 139 42.75 -12.56 16.31
N ARG A 140 42.89 -11.79 15.21
CA ARG A 140 44.15 -11.74 14.43
C ARG A 140 45.34 -11.26 15.26
N GLY A 141 45.13 -10.34 16.19
CA GLY A 141 46.15 -9.89 17.14
C GLY A 141 46.64 -11.00 18.07
N ARG A 142 45.74 -11.90 18.50
CA ARG A 142 46.09 -13.06 19.35
C ARG A 142 46.83 -14.16 18.57
N ALA A 143 46.34 -14.49 17.37
CA ALA A 143 46.94 -15.55 16.55
C ALA A 143 48.41 -15.28 16.18
N ARG A 144 48.81 -14.01 16.04
CA ARG A 144 50.21 -13.63 15.76
C ARG A 144 51.17 -13.89 16.92
N LYS A 145 50.69 -13.88 18.17
CA LYS A 145 51.51 -14.15 19.38
C LYS A 145 51.67 -15.64 19.68
N LEU A 146 50.82 -16.47 19.09
CA LEU A 146 50.80 -17.93 19.30
C LEU A 146 51.56 -18.72 18.23
N LYS A 147 52.15 -18.07 17.21
CA LYS A 147 53.13 -18.74 16.34
C LYS A 147 54.41 -18.98 17.17
N PRO A 148 54.77 -20.23 17.48
CA PRO A 148 56.11 -20.51 17.99
C PRO A 148 57.11 -20.12 16.89
N ALA A 149 58.27 -19.61 17.28
CA ALA A 149 59.41 -19.59 16.37
C ALA A 149 59.61 -21.02 15.86
N ALA A 150 59.47 -21.22 14.55
CA ALA A 150 59.84 -22.47 13.93
C ALA A 150 61.34 -22.68 14.20
N ALA A 151 61.64 -23.68 15.03
CA ALA A 151 62.97 -24.23 15.26
C ALA A 151 63.16 -25.45 14.35
#